data_AF-A0A6J4LFS1-F1
#
_entry.id   AF-A0A6J4LFS1-F1
#
_cell.length_a   1.000
_cell.length_b   1.000
_cell.length_c   1.000
_cell.angle_alpha   90.00
_cell.angle_beta   90.00
_cell.angle_gamma   90.00
#
_symmetry.space_group_name_H-M   'P 1'
#
loop_
_entity.id
_entity.type
_entity.pdbx_description
1 polymer ?
#
loop_
_entity_poly.entity_id
_entity_poly.type
_entity_poly.pdbx_seq_one_letter_code
_entity_poly.pdbx_strand_id
1 'polypeptide(L)'
;MPNSRPMPCYAFQLLASASDDKTMKLWNKGGSLLRTFKGHRARVYDVDFTRDGQRLVSASGDGTVRLWSLDGKFSKTLKGHRSPIWEVAISPDGRTLATASMDDTIKLWTSEGALLKAIKGNMRGIMGVDFSPDGQMLVAGGSSGALKLWKTDGTEITALTGHEGNVWGAAFSPDGKQIASAGDDRTVILWDVERILKLDELAYACDRVRDYLRTNAEVKEEDRHLCDRVGDR
;
A
#
# COMPACT_ATOMS: atom_id res chain seq x y z
N MET A 1 7.12 12.21 23.63
CA MET A 1 5.66 12.24 23.37
C MET A 1 5.45 12.95 22.04
N PRO A 2 5.05 12.28 20.94
CA PRO A 2 4.69 13.00 19.74
C PRO A 2 3.24 13.48 19.86
N ASN A 3 3.08 14.78 19.67
CA ASN A 3 1.83 15.51 19.80
C ASN A 3 1.01 15.30 18.50
N SER A 4 0.31 14.18 18.39
CA SER A 4 -0.65 13.94 17.30
C SER A 4 -1.87 14.83 17.56
N ARG A 5 -1.95 15.98 16.88
CA ARG A 5 -3.17 16.79 16.90
C ARG A 5 -4.32 15.93 16.35
N PRO A 6 -5.42 15.76 17.09
CA PRO A 6 -6.58 15.05 16.57
C PRO A 6 -7.11 15.78 15.33
N MET A 7 -7.56 15.00 14.35
CA MET A 7 -8.29 15.49 13.17
C MET A 7 -9.33 16.54 13.59
N PRO A 8 -9.39 17.72 12.95
CA PRO A 8 -10.53 18.61 13.14
C PRO A 8 -11.81 17.85 12.79
N CYS A 9 -12.82 17.88 13.67
CA CYS A 9 -14.08 17.11 13.59
C CYS A 9 -14.87 17.24 12.27
N TYR A 10 -14.47 18.11 11.33
CA TYR A 10 -15.18 18.34 10.08
C TYR A 10 -15.02 17.22 9.05
N ALA A 11 -13.92 16.47 9.05
CA ALA A 11 -13.70 15.42 8.04
C ALA A 11 -14.64 14.20 8.22
N PHE A 12 -15.07 13.90 9.45
CA PHE A 12 -15.98 12.78 9.75
C PHE A 12 -17.41 12.95 9.22
N GLN A 13 -17.71 14.08 8.56
CA GLN A 13 -19.04 14.36 8.00
C GLN A 13 -19.06 14.38 6.47
N LEU A 14 -17.91 14.16 5.83
CA LEU A 14 -17.78 14.24 4.38
C LEU A 14 -17.38 12.88 3.79
N LEU A 15 -17.89 12.60 2.60
CA LEU A 15 -17.49 11.46 1.79
C LEU A 15 -16.97 11.98 0.46
N ALA A 16 -15.89 11.38 -0.04
CA ALA A 16 -15.39 11.62 -1.39
C ALA A 16 -15.60 10.36 -2.23
N SER A 17 -15.92 10.54 -3.51
CA SER A 17 -16.04 9.44 -4.47
C SER A 17 -15.33 9.79 -5.77
N ALA A 18 -14.52 8.86 -6.29
CA ALA A 18 -13.89 8.91 -7.61
C ALA A 18 -14.74 8.13 -8.64
N SER A 19 -14.65 8.51 -9.92
CA SER A 19 -15.50 7.93 -10.97
C SER A 19 -14.81 7.83 -12.33
N ASP A 20 -15.28 6.89 -13.14
CA ASP A 20 -14.92 6.74 -14.55
C ASP A 20 -15.36 7.94 -15.41
N ASP A 21 -16.35 8.70 -14.95
CA ASP A 21 -16.81 9.94 -15.60
C ASP A 21 -15.80 11.10 -15.55
N LYS A 22 -14.57 10.83 -15.07
CA LYS A 22 -13.43 11.76 -14.97
C LYS A 22 -13.61 12.82 -13.88
N THR A 23 -14.61 12.65 -13.01
CA THR A 23 -14.90 13.56 -11.92
C THR A 23 -14.74 12.89 -10.57
N MET A 24 -14.66 13.75 -9.56
CA MET A 24 -14.84 13.34 -8.18
C MET A 24 -16.06 14.08 -7.63
N LYS A 25 -16.66 13.53 -6.58
CA LYS A 25 -17.77 14.17 -5.88
C LYS A 25 -17.52 14.18 -4.39
N LEU A 26 -17.94 15.27 -3.74
CA LEU A 26 -17.94 15.41 -2.28
C LEU A 26 -19.39 15.44 -1.81
N TRP A 27 -19.66 14.68 -0.76
CA TRP A 27 -20.99 14.46 -0.22
C TRP A 27 -20.97 14.75 1.27
N ASN A 28 -22.11 15.12 1.84
CA ASN A 28 -22.29 15.07 3.30
C ASN A 28 -22.71 13.65 3.73
N LYS A 29 -22.66 13.38 5.04
CA LYS A 29 -23.14 12.13 5.63
C LYS A 29 -24.61 11.81 5.34
N GLY A 30 -25.43 12.81 5.02
CA GLY A 30 -26.82 12.65 4.60
C GLY A 30 -27.00 12.24 3.13
N GLY A 31 -25.91 12.05 2.37
CA GLY A 31 -25.94 11.66 0.96
C GLY A 31 -26.21 12.82 0.00
N SER A 32 -26.26 14.06 0.46
CA SER A 32 -26.41 15.21 -0.42
C SER A 32 -25.10 15.53 -1.12
N LEU A 33 -25.16 15.71 -2.44
CA LEU A 33 -24.03 16.16 -3.24
C LEU A 33 -23.69 17.61 -2.88
N LEU A 34 -22.49 17.82 -2.36
CA LEU A 34 -21.98 19.16 -2.03
C LEU A 34 -21.20 19.76 -3.20
N ARG A 35 -20.44 18.92 -3.91
CA ARG A 35 -19.54 19.41 -4.97
C ARG A 35 -19.19 18.33 -5.99
N THR A 36 -18.97 18.75 -7.23
CA THR A 36 -18.33 17.93 -8.27
C THR A 36 -17.03 18.60 -8.72
N PHE A 37 -15.93 17.87 -8.67
CA PHE A 37 -14.60 18.31 -9.09
C PHE A 37 -14.36 17.84 -10.53
N LYS A 38 -14.21 18.80 -11.45
CA LYS A 38 -13.93 18.54 -12.86
C LYS A 38 -12.51 18.99 -13.18
N GLY A 39 -11.77 18.17 -13.92
CA GLY A 39 -10.47 18.57 -14.44
C GLY A 39 -9.58 17.43 -14.90
N HIS A 40 -9.73 16.23 -14.34
CA HIS A 40 -9.06 15.04 -14.86
C HIS A 40 -9.51 14.74 -16.30
N ARG A 41 -8.62 14.13 -17.08
CA ARG A 41 -8.85 13.85 -18.50
C ARG A 41 -9.26 12.40 -18.78
N ALA A 42 -9.15 11.55 -17.78
CA ALA A 42 -9.54 10.14 -17.80
C ALA A 42 -10.14 9.75 -16.44
N ARG A 43 -10.52 8.49 -16.28
CA ARG A 43 -11.03 7.90 -15.04
C ARG A 43 -10.23 8.38 -13.83
N VAL A 44 -10.93 8.73 -12.76
CA VAL A 44 -10.32 8.89 -11.44
C VAL A 44 -10.44 7.53 -10.76
N TYR A 45 -9.30 6.94 -10.42
CA TYR A 45 -9.27 5.62 -9.80
C TYR A 45 -9.40 5.71 -8.29
N ASP A 46 -8.81 6.75 -7.69
CA ASP A 46 -8.75 6.88 -6.25
C ASP A 46 -8.80 8.35 -5.81
N VAL A 47 -9.34 8.58 -4.61
CA VAL A 47 -9.46 9.87 -3.96
C VAL A 47 -9.37 9.72 -2.44
N ASP A 48 -8.54 10.55 -1.81
CA ASP A 48 -8.38 10.56 -0.36
C ASP A 48 -8.35 11.99 0.21
N PHE A 49 -8.68 12.12 1.49
CA PHE A 49 -8.57 13.37 2.23
C PHE A 49 -7.17 13.53 2.83
N THR A 50 -6.59 14.72 2.71
CA THR A 50 -5.40 15.04 3.49
C THR A 50 -5.68 14.91 5.00
N ARG A 51 -4.65 14.59 5.79
CA ARG A 51 -4.81 14.35 7.25
C ARG A 51 -5.35 15.55 8.04
N ASP A 52 -5.21 16.76 7.51
CA ASP A 52 -5.81 17.97 8.08
C ASP A 52 -7.31 18.14 7.72
N GLY A 53 -7.83 17.30 6.83
CA GLY A 53 -9.19 17.33 6.32
C GLY A 53 -9.50 18.51 5.40
N GLN A 54 -8.49 19.26 4.94
CA GLN A 54 -8.70 20.51 4.20
C GLN A 54 -8.59 20.37 2.68
N ARG A 55 -8.01 19.28 2.20
CA ARG A 55 -7.78 19.04 0.78
C ARG A 55 -8.16 17.60 0.40
N LEU A 56 -8.41 17.40 -0.88
CA LEU A 56 -8.48 16.09 -1.51
C LEU A 56 -7.24 15.86 -2.36
N VAL A 57 -6.79 14.61 -2.40
CA VAL A 57 -5.78 14.10 -3.32
C VAL A 57 -6.46 13.09 -4.24
N SER A 58 -6.13 13.09 -5.53
CA SER A 58 -6.76 12.16 -6.48
C SER A 58 -5.80 11.59 -7.48
N ALA A 59 -5.95 10.30 -7.79
CA ALA A 59 -5.17 9.57 -8.77
C ALA A 59 -6.02 9.22 -10.00
N SER A 60 -5.45 9.36 -11.20
CA SER A 60 -6.20 9.20 -12.44
C SER A 60 -5.45 8.44 -13.52
N GLY A 61 -6.23 7.84 -14.42
CA GLY A 61 -5.78 7.26 -15.67
C GLY A 61 -5.14 8.25 -16.63
N ASP A 62 -5.22 9.56 -16.37
CA ASP A 62 -4.50 10.58 -17.14
C ASP A 62 -3.01 10.71 -16.75
N GLY A 63 -2.54 9.87 -15.83
CA GLY A 63 -1.14 9.84 -15.37
C GLY A 63 -0.79 10.96 -14.41
N THR A 64 -1.79 11.64 -13.84
CA THR A 64 -1.58 12.74 -12.90
C THR A 64 -2.22 12.49 -11.54
N VAL A 65 -1.55 12.99 -10.50
CA VAL A 65 -2.18 13.21 -9.20
C VAL A 65 -2.57 14.67 -9.09
N ARG A 66 -3.72 14.96 -8.49
CA ARG A 66 -4.18 16.34 -8.28
C ARG A 66 -4.54 16.61 -6.84
N LEU A 67 -4.23 17.84 -6.43
CA LEU A 67 -4.62 18.40 -5.15
C LEU A 67 -5.77 19.38 -5.35
N TRP A 68 -6.77 19.28 -4.49
CA TRP A 68 -7.98 20.08 -4.55
C TRP A 68 -8.27 20.67 -3.18
N SER A 69 -8.63 21.93 -3.13
CA SER A 69 -9.31 22.47 -1.94
C SER A 69 -10.77 22.01 -1.94
N LEU A 70 -11.36 21.85 -0.77
CA LEU A 70 -12.77 21.40 -0.65
C LEU A 70 -13.79 22.37 -1.27
N ASP A 71 -13.41 23.62 -1.51
CA ASP A 71 -14.21 24.61 -2.25
C ASP A 71 -14.22 24.36 -3.77
N GLY A 72 -13.52 23.33 -4.26
CA GLY A 72 -13.49 22.95 -5.68
C GLY A 72 -12.44 23.64 -6.50
N LYS A 73 -11.65 24.54 -5.92
CA LYS A 73 -10.57 25.17 -6.66
C LYS A 73 -9.46 24.17 -6.90
N PHE A 74 -9.01 24.13 -8.15
CA PHE A 74 -7.83 23.39 -8.54
C PHE A 74 -6.61 23.99 -7.84
N SER A 75 -5.87 23.17 -7.09
CA SER A 75 -4.67 23.63 -6.40
C SER A 75 -3.41 23.32 -7.22
N LYS A 76 -3.17 22.03 -7.51
CA LYS A 76 -1.93 21.60 -8.14
C LYS A 76 -2.09 20.28 -8.89
N THR A 77 -1.32 20.11 -9.97
CA THR A 77 -1.15 18.82 -10.66
C THR A 77 0.28 18.33 -10.42
N LEU A 78 0.41 17.12 -9.94
CA LEU A 78 1.65 16.38 -9.81
C LEU A 78 1.81 15.56 -11.09
N LYS A 79 2.83 15.90 -11.88
CA LYS A 79 3.19 15.20 -13.12
C LYS A 79 4.50 14.44 -12.89
N GLY A 80 4.55 13.19 -13.34
CA GLY A 80 5.79 12.41 -13.31
C GLY A 80 5.62 10.94 -13.61
N HIS A 81 4.42 10.38 -13.42
CA HIS A 81 4.08 9.06 -13.93
C HIS A 81 3.87 9.09 -15.44
N ARG A 82 4.19 7.97 -16.10
CA ARG A 82 4.10 7.80 -17.57
C ARG A 82 2.90 6.96 -17.99
N SER A 83 2.10 6.51 -17.04
CA SER A 83 0.97 5.61 -17.24
C SER A 83 -0.09 5.89 -16.17
N PRO A 84 -1.29 5.28 -16.26
CA PRO A 84 -2.35 5.41 -15.26
C PRO A 84 -1.84 5.26 -13.83
N ILE A 85 -2.36 6.10 -12.93
CA ILE A 85 -2.13 6.01 -11.49
C ILE A 85 -3.39 5.42 -10.87
N TRP A 86 -3.25 4.29 -10.19
CA TRP A 86 -4.36 3.54 -9.63
C TRP A 86 -4.71 3.98 -8.22
N GLU A 87 -3.71 4.16 -7.36
CA GLU A 87 -3.92 4.44 -5.94
C GLU A 87 -2.98 5.56 -5.47
N VAL A 88 -3.45 6.34 -4.51
CA VAL A 88 -2.67 7.32 -3.76
C VAL A 88 -2.85 7.12 -2.27
N ALA A 89 -1.75 6.92 -1.55
CA ALA A 89 -1.74 6.79 -0.10
C ALA A 89 -1.09 8.01 0.55
N ILE A 90 -1.57 8.39 1.73
CA ILE A 90 -1.05 9.51 2.52
C ILE A 90 -0.37 8.97 3.77
N SER A 91 0.89 9.37 3.98
CA SER A 91 1.67 8.94 5.13
C SER A 91 0.97 9.28 6.46
N PRO A 92 1.25 8.53 7.54
CA PRO A 92 0.64 8.77 8.85
C PRO A 92 0.76 10.21 9.37
N ASP A 93 1.89 10.87 9.08
CA ASP A 93 2.16 12.26 9.45
C ASP A 93 1.54 13.30 8.49
N GLY A 94 0.95 12.85 7.37
CA GLY A 94 0.33 13.69 6.35
C GLY A 94 1.30 14.44 5.45
N ARG A 95 2.62 14.22 5.57
CA ARG A 95 3.64 15.00 4.87
C ARG A 95 4.07 14.41 3.54
N THR A 96 3.82 13.12 3.34
CA THR A 96 4.25 12.37 2.16
C THR A 96 3.05 11.72 1.49
N LEU A 97 3.04 11.76 0.16
CA LEU A 97 2.10 11.02 -0.67
C LEU A 97 2.86 9.89 -1.36
N ALA A 98 2.31 8.68 -1.36
CA ALA A 98 2.76 7.57 -2.20
C ALA A 98 1.75 7.35 -3.32
N THR A 99 2.24 7.04 -4.52
CA THR A 99 1.39 6.88 -5.71
C THR A 99 1.81 5.63 -6.46
N ALA A 100 0.85 4.78 -6.80
CA ALA A 100 1.03 3.51 -7.51
C ALA A 100 0.59 3.64 -8.97
N SER A 101 1.44 3.20 -9.91
CA SER A 101 1.15 3.34 -11.33
C SER A 101 1.45 2.10 -12.17
N MET A 102 0.73 1.97 -13.28
CA MET A 102 1.05 1.01 -14.34
C MET A 102 2.41 1.23 -15.00
N ASP A 103 3.09 2.37 -14.78
CA ASP A 103 4.49 2.50 -15.22
C ASP A 103 5.49 1.69 -14.37
N ASP A 104 4.94 0.88 -13.46
CA ASP A 104 5.64 -0.05 -12.60
C ASP A 104 6.58 0.67 -11.63
N THR A 105 6.15 1.85 -11.14
CA THR A 105 6.84 2.64 -10.12
C THR A 105 5.89 3.08 -9.00
N ILE A 106 6.44 3.17 -7.79
CA ILE A 106 5.86 3.96 -6.69
C ILE A 106 6.59 5.30 -6.70
N LYS A 107 5.86 6.41 -6.69
CA LYS A 107 6.49 7.72 -6.47
C LYS A 107 6.08 8.29 -5.13
N LEU A 108 7.07 8.82 -4.42
CA LEU A 108 6.90 9.54 -3.17
C LEU A 108 6.99 11.04 -3.43
N TRP A 109 6.04 11.79 -2.89
CA TRP A 109 5.91 13.23 -3.07
C TRP A 109 5.75 13.90 -1.72
N THR A 110 6.13 15.17 -1.61
CA THR A 110 5.67 15.99 -0.49
C THR A 110 4.16 16.22 -0.58
N SER A 111 3.52 16.62 0.52
CA SER A 111 2.09 16.99 0.56
C SER A 111 1.75 18.19 -0.35
N GLU A 112 2.77 18.94 -0.76
CA GLU A 112 2.71 20.06 -1.70
C GLU A 112 3.07 19.65 -3.13
N GLY A 113 3.38 18.37 -3.36
CA GLY A 113 3.57 17.79 -4.69
C GLY A 113 4.96 17.92 -5.30
N ALA A 114 6.02 18.12 -4.49
CA ALA A 114 7.39 17.96 -4.97
C ALA A 114 7.75 16.47 -4.99
N LEU A 115 8.36 15.97 -6.07
CA LEU A 115 8.82 14.58 -6.16
C LEU A 115 10.02 14.38 -5.24
N LEU A 116 9.90 13.46 -4.29
CA LEU A 116 10.97 13.08 -3.36
C LEU A 116 11.76 11.88 -3.88
N LYS A 117 11.05 10.85 -4.36
CA LYS A 117 11.66 9.59 -4.78
C LYS A 117 10.79 8.85 -5.79
N ALA A 118 11.43 8.05 -6.63
CA ALA A 118 10.78 7.05 -7.46
C ALA A 118 11.39 5.67 -7.14
N ILE A 119 10.54 4.72 -6.78
CA ILE A 119 10.89 3.34 -6.44
C ILE A 119 10.41 2.46 -7.59
N LYS A 120 11.30 1.61 -8.12
CA LYS A 120 10.95 0.67 -9.19
C LYS A 120 10.38 -0.60 -8.55
N GLY A 121 9.15 -0.98 -8.90
CA GLY A 121 8.48 -2.13 -8.30
C GLY A 121 8.95 -3.49 -8.86
N ASN A 122 9.16 -3.55 -10.18
CA ASN A 122 9.39 -4.79 -10.92
C ASN A 122 8.23 -5.80 -10.74
N MET A 123 6.99 -5.31 -10.78
CA MET A 123 5.74 -6.07 -10.60
C MET A 123 4.84 -6.02 -11.84
N ARG A 124 5.37 -5.58 -12.99
CA ARG A 124 4.66 -5.39 -14.27
C ARG A 124 3.54 -4.33 -14.23
N GLY A 125 3.58 -3.46 -13.22
CA GLY A 125 2.55 -2.48 -12.92
C GLY A 125 2.15 -2.54 -11.46
N ILE A 126 1.95 -1.38 -10.85
CA ILE A 126 1.60 -1.24 -9.45
C ILE A 126 0.20 -0.65 -9.39
N MET A 127 -0.66 -1.32 -8.65
CA MET A 127 -2.10 -1.07 -8.64
C MET A 127 -2.56 -0.62 -7.26
N GLY A 128 -1.93 -1.15 -6.20
CA GLY A 128 -2.15 -0.68 -4.85
C GLY A 128 -0.88 -0.27 -4.12
N VAL A 129 -1.00 0.66 -3.17
CA VAL A 129 0.07 1.12 -2.28
C VAL A 129 -0.49 1.63 -0.95
N ASP A 130 0.17 1.31 0.16
CA ASP A 130 -0.16 1.86 1.47
C ASP A 130 1.09 2.06 2.35
N PHE A 131 1.00 2.95 3.32
CA PHE A 131 2.02 3.17 4.34
C PHE A 131 1.75 2.33 5.59
N SER A 132 2.81 1.82 6.22
CA SER A 132 2.68 1.30 7.58
C SER A 132 2.24 2.42 8.55
N PRO A 133 1.57 2.10 9.68
CA PRO A 133 1.08 3.10 10.63
C PRO A 133 2.16 3.97 11.27
N ASP A 134 3.39 3.47 11.34
CA ASP A 134 4.58 4.23 11.80
C ASP A 134 5.24 5.07 10.69
N GLY A 135 4.79 4.91 9.43
CA GLY A 135 5.30 5.61 8.26
C GLY A 135 6.69 5.16 7.80
N GLN A 136 7.20 4.04 8.30
CA GLN A 136 8.54 3.56 7.98
C GLN A 136 8.57 2.61 6.78
N MET A 137 7.45 1.98 6.46
CA MET A 137 7.33 1.01 5.38
C MET A 137 6.23 1.40 4.39
N LEU A 138 6.37 0.85 3.20
CA LEU A 138 5.38 0.81 2.15
C LEU A 138 5.06 -0.64 1.83
N VAL A 139 3.80 -0.94 1.58
CA VAL A 139 3.38 -2.16 0.91
C VAL A 139 2.78 -1.78 -0.44
N ALA A 140 3.05 -2.56 -1.48
CA ALA A 140 2.38 -2.39 -2.76
C ALA A 140 2.04 -3.73 -3.41
N GLY A 141 0.91 -3.74 -4.12
CA GLY A 141 0.43 -4.85 -4.93
C GLY A 141 0.46 -4.49 -6.41
N GLY A 142 0.67 -5.49 -7.27
CA GLY A 142 0.78 -5.29 -8.70
C GLY A 142 0.35 -6.47 -9.56
N SER A 143 0.64 -6.38 -10.85
CA SER A 143 0.22 -7.37 -11.85
C SER A 143 1.05 -8.67 -11.86
N SER A 144 2.04 -8.80 -10.98
CA SER A 144 2.82 -10.03 -10.83
C SER A 144 2.18 -11.05 -9.87
N GLY A 145 1.08 -10.71 -9.20
CA GLY A 145 0.46 -11.53 -8.14
C GLY A 145 1.24 -11.59 -6.83
N ALA A 146 2.31 -10.80 -6.72
CA ALA A 146 3.03 -10.63 -5.48
C ALA A 146 2.67 -9.28 -4.86
N LEU A 147 2.78 -9.22 -3.53
CA LEU A 147 3.01 -7.97 -2.83
C LEU A 147 4.50 -7.78 -2.62
N LYS A 148 4.91 -6.55 -2.42
CA LYS A 148 6.27 -6.22 -2.03
C LYS A 148 6.25 -5.17 -0.93
N LEU A 149 7.24 -5.26 -0.05
CA LEU A 149 7.45 -4.34 1.05
C LEU A 149 8.74 -3.58 0.84
N TRP A 150 8.72 -2.29 1.11
CA TRP A 150 9.90 -1.43 1.11
C TRP A 150 9.95 -0.62 2.39
N LYS A 151 11.15 -0.21 2.77
CA LYS A 151 11.33 0.98 3.61
C LYS A 151 11.00 2.23 2.79
N THR A 152 10.58 3.30 3.45
CA THR A 152 10.27 4.57 2.76
C THR A 152 11.48 5.24 2.10
N ASP A 153 12.71 4.84 2.47
CA ASP A 153 13.93 5.23 1.76
C ASP A 153 14.10 4.54 0.39
N GLY A 154 13.26 3.55 0.07
CA GLY A 154 13.26 2.78 -1.17
C GLY A 154 13.99 1.45 -1.10
N THR A 155 14.54 1.05 0.06
CA THR A 155 15.13 -0.28 0.24
C THR A 155 14.03 -1.35 0.22
N GLU A 156 14.11 -2.30 -0.70
CA GLU A 156 13.22 -3.47 -0.73
C GLU A 156 13.51 -4.36 0.48
N ILE A 157 12.44 -4.74 1.19
CA ILE A 157 12.50 -5.62 2.37
C ILE A 157 12.30 -7.06 1.90
N THR A 158 11.17 -7.33 1.26
CA THR A 158 10.80 -8.67 0.81
C THR A 158 9.65 -8.63 -0.19
N ALA A 159 9.43 -9.76 -0.86
CA ALA A 159 8.28 -10.01 -1.71
C ALA A 159 7.41 -11.12 -1.10
N LEU A 160 6.10 -10.90 -1.08
CA LEU A 160 5.11 -11.82 -0.56
C LEU A 160 4.37 -12.45 -1.73
N THR A 161 4.63 -13.73 -1.97
CA THR A 161 3.96 -14.51 -3.02
C THR A 161 2.76 -15.24 -2.44
N GLY A 162 1.65 -15.25 -3.16
CA GLY A 162 0.46 -15.98 -2.73
C GLY A 162 -0.77 -15.79 -3.62
N HIS A 163 -0.94 -14.61 -4.22
CA HIS A 163 -2.04 -14.41 -5.18
C HIS A 163 -1.74 -15.05 -6.53
N GLU A 164 -2.78 -15.59 -7.18
CA GLU A 164 -2.70 -16.20 -8.52
C GLU A 164 -3.03 -15.21 -9.65
N GLY A 165 -3.39 -13.96 -9.31
CA GLY A 165 -3.75 -12.90 -10.25
C GLY A 165 -3.27 -11.53 -9.79
N ASN A 166 -3.67 -10.46 -10.49
CA ASN A 166 -3.29 -9.09 -10.10
C ASN A 166 -3.73 -8.78 -8.67
N VAL A 167 -2.89 -8.06 -7.93
CA VAL A 167 -3.24 -7.53 -6.60
C VAL A 167 -3.67 -6.08 -6.76
N TRP A 168 -4.96 -5.80 -6.53
CA TRP A 168 -5.56 -4.49 -6.74
C TRP A 168 -5.34 -3.52 -5.61
N GLY A 169 -5.26 -4.03 -4.38
CA GLY A 169 -5.14 -3.23 -3.17
C GLY A 169 -4.35 -3.97 -2.11
N ALA A 170 -3.65 -3.20 -1.29
CA ALA A 170 -2.93 -3.67 -0.12
C ALA A 170 -3.08 -2.63 0.99
N ALA A 171 -3.35 -3.06 2.22
CA ALA A 171 -3.53 -2.16 3.34
C ALA A 171 -2.89 -2.72 4.60
N PHE A 172 -2.23 -1.86 5.38
CA PHE A 172 -1.80 -2.22 6.74
C PHE A 172 -2.98 -2.15 7.71
N SER A 173 -2.98 -3.05 8.70
CA SER A 173 -3.83 -2.89 9.88
C SER A 173 -3.38 -1.65 10.68
N PRO A 174 -4.28 -0.97 11.41
CA PRO A 174 -3.93 0.21 12.20
C PRO A 174 -2.86 -0.04 13.27
N ASP A 175 -2.72 -1.26 13.76
CA ASP A 175 -1.68 -1.67 14.71
C ASP A 175 -0.37 -2.11 14.03
N GLY A 176 -0.34 -2.17 12.69
CA GLY A 176 0.83 -2.52 11.88
C GLY A 176 1.20 -4.00 11.89
N LYS A 177 0.40 -4.86 12.52
CA LYS A 177 0.69 -6.29 12.68
C LYS A 177 0.28 -7.12 11.48
N GLN A 178 -0.66 -6.63 10.69
CA GLN A 178 -1.19 -7.34 9.54
C GLN A 178 -1.15 -6.48 8.29
N ILE A 179 -1.04 -7.15 7.15
CA ILE A 179 -1.37 -6.60 5.84
C ILE A 179 -2.57 -7.38 5.31
N ALA A 180 -3.53 -6.70 4.72
CA ALA A 180 -4.59 -7.31 3.91
C ALA A 180 -4.32 -7.02 2.44
N SER A 181 -4.45 -8.02 1.57
CA SER A 181 -4.33 -7.85 0.12
C SER A 181 -5.53 -8.43 -0.61
N ALA A 182 -5.95 -7.79 -1.69
CA ALA A 182 -7.10 -8.21 -2.49
C ALA A 182 -6.71 -8.48 -3.94
N GLY A 183 -6.99 -9.69 -4.43
CA GLY A 183 -6.53 -10.18 -5.73
C GLY A 183 -7.65 -10.48 -6.74
N ASP A 184 -7.28 -10.51 -8.03
CA ASP A 184 -8.11 -11.00 -9.14
C ASP A 184 -8.55 -12.46 -8.98
N ASP A 185 -7.81 -13.23 -8.17
CA ASP A 185 -8.12 -14.61 -7.81
C ASP A 185 -9.36 -14.75 -6.89
N ARG A 186 -10.03 -13.63 -6.57
CA ARG A 186 -11.21 -13.54 -5.70
C ARG A 186 -10.91 -13.87 -4.25
N THR A 187 -9.65 -13.69 -3.82
CA THR A 187 -9.25 -13.90 -2.44
C THR A 187 -8.81 -12.60 -1.76
N VAL A 188 -8.95 -12.60 -0.44
CA VAL A 188 -8.25 -11.66 0.43
C VAL A 188 -7.27 -12.47 1.27
N ILE A 189 -6.00 -12.09 1.25
CA ILE A 189 -4.96 -12.75 2.05
C ILE A 189 -4.58 -11.81 3.20
N LEU A 190 -4.54 -12.36 4.42
CA LEU A 190 -3.99 -11.67 5.59
C LEU A 190 -2.57 -12.15 5.84
N TRP A 191 -1.64 -11.21 5.91
CA TRP A 191 -0.22 -11.46 6.10
C TRP A 191 0.20 -10.99 7.49
N ASP A 192 0.95 -11.81 8.21
CA ASP A 192 1.50 -11.46 9.52
C ASP A 192 2.84 -10.72 9.36
N VAL A 193 2.87 -9.44 9.67
CA VAL A 193 4.04 -8.56 9.46
C VAL A 193 5.19 -8.95 10.39
N GLU A 194 4.90 -9.34 11.63
CA GLU A 194 5.94 -9.73 12.57
C GLU A 194 6.65 -10.99 12.09
N ARG A 195 5.87 -11.97 11.62
CA ARG A 195 6.41 -13.18 10.99
C ARG A 195 7.21 -12.82 9.75
N ILE A 196 6.70 -11.99 8.85
CA ILE A 196 7.42 -11.58 7.64
C ILE A 196 8.79 -10.97 7.96
N LEU A 197 8.88 -10.11 8.97
CA LEU A 197 10.10 -9.37 9.28
C LEU A 197 11.10 -10.15 10.14
N LYS A 198 10.66 -11.18 10.87
CA LYS A 198 11.49 -11.92 11.84
C LYS A 198 11.67 -13.40 11.51
N LEU A 199 11.03 -13.93 10.47
CA LEU A 199 11.11 -15.35 10.13
C LEU A 199 12.55 -15.71 9.75
N ASP A 200 13.18 -16.54 10.57
CA ASP A 200 14.29 -17.38 10.14
C ASP A 200 13.70 -18.61 9.44
N GLU A 201 13.78 -18.63 8.11
CA GLU A 201 13.22 -19.72 7.28
C GLU A 201 13.83 -21.08 7.63
N LEU A 202 15.13 -21.10 7.94
CA LEU A 202 15.83 -22.33 8.26
C LEU A 202 15.39 -22.85 9.64
N ALA A 203 15.33 -21.98 10.64
CA ALA A 203 14.82 -22.34 11.97
C ALA A 203 13.36 -22.80 11.90
N TYR A 204 12.51 -22.09 11.16
CA TYR A 204 11.12 -22.47 10.99
C TYR A 204 10.97 -23.82 10.28
N ALA A 205 11.66 -24.03 9.16
CA ALA A 205 11.63 -25.29 8.45
C ALA A 205 12.11 -26.43 9.35
N CYS A 206 13.22 -26.22 10.05
CA CYS A 206 13.77 -27.19 10.97
C CYS A 206 12.81 -27.55 12.10
N ASP A 207 12.17 -26.59 12.75
CA ASP A 207 11.18 -26.87 13.79
C ASP A 207 10.00 -27.70 13.26
N ARG A 208 9.61 -27.52 11.98
CA ARG A 208 8.52 -28.28 11.35
C ARG A 208 8.91 -29.72 11.00
N VAL A 209 10.15 -29.95 10.59
CA VAL A 209 10.61 -31.28 10.11
C VAL A 209 11.43 -32.06 11.13
N ARG A 210 11.87 -31.43 12.23
CA ARG A 210 12.77 -32.04 13.23
C ARG A 210 12.20 -33.35 13.81
N ASP A 211 10.91 -33.39 14.10
CA ASP A 211 10.26 -34.61 14.60
C ASP A 211 10.25 -35.72 13.53
N TYR A 212 9.90 -35.37 12.29
CA TYR A 212 9.92 -36.30 11.16
C TYR A 212 11.33 -36.88 10.91
N LEU A 213 12.37 -36.02 10.90
CA LEU A 213 13.76 -36.43 10.74
C LEU A 213 14.19 -37.41 11.84
N ARG A 214 13.74 -37.20 13.09
CA ARG A 214 14.13 -38.02 14.24
C ARG A 214 13.35 -39.32 14.37
N THR A 215 12.10 -39.38 13.93
CA THR A 215 11.20 -40.50 14.24
C THR A 215 10.87 -41.38 13.05
N ASN A 216 10.97 -40.88 11.81
CA ASN A 216 10.64 -41.68 10.64
C ASN A 216 11.71 -42.76 10.38
N ALA A 217 11.29 -44.01 10.18
CA ALA A 217 12.16 -45.16 9.95
C ALA A 217 12.88 -45.14 8.59
N GLU A 218 12.33 -44.42 7.61
CA GLU A 218 12.87 -44.32 6.24
C GLU A 218 13.96 -43.25 6.10
N VAL A 219 14.14 -42.39 7.11
CA VAL A 219 15.18 -41.36 7.12
C VAL A 219 16.53 -41.97 7.49
N LYS A 220 17.57 -41.67 6.70
CA LYS A 220 18.94 -42.10 6.96
C LYS A 220 19.49 -41.48 8.24
N GLU A 221 20.37 -42.19 8.93
CA GLU A 221 20.93 -41.74 10.21
C GLU A 221 21.66 -40.39 10.10
N GLU A 222 22.38 -40.15 9.00
CA GLU A 222 23.07 -38.88 8.73
C GLU A 222 22.13 -37.67 8.64
N ASP A 223 20.91 -37.87 8.12
CA ASP A 223 19.93 -36.80 7.90
C ASP A 223 19.14 -36.45 9.17
N ARG A 224 19.15 -37.34 10.18
CA ARG A 224 18.43 -37.13 11.45
C ARG A 224 18.92 -35.90 12.22
N HIS A 225 20.16 -35.47 11.94
CA HIS A 225 20.86 -34.39 12.65
C HIS A 225 20.90 -33.06 11.88
N LEU A 226 20.29 -32.97 10.69
CA LEU A 226 20.36 -31.76 9.84
C LEU A 226 19.90 -30.47 10.54
N CYS A 227 19.01 -30.60 11.53
CA CYS A 227 18.41 -29.48 12.25
C CYS A 227 18.93 -29.28 13.68
N ASP A 228 19.95 -30.04 14.10
CA ASP A 228 20.42 -30.04 15.49
C ASP A 228 21.20 -28.77 15.87
N ARG A 229 21.69 -28.01 14.89
CA ARG A 229 22.47 -26.77 15.11
C ARG A 229 21.75 -25.50 14.66
N VAL A 230 20.48 -25.62 14.30
CA VAL A 230 19.65 -24.51 13.82
C VAL A 230 18.86 -23.95 14.99
N GLY A 231 19.10 -22.67 15.32
CA GLY A 231 18.44 -21.95 16.44
C GLY A 231 19.32 -21.69 17.67
N ASP A 232 20.55 -22.20 17.72
CA ASP A 232 21.47 -22.04 18.88
C ASP A 232 22.30 -20.73 18.87
N ARG A 233 21.80 -19.65 18.27
CA ARG A 233 22.51 -18.37 18.15
C ARG A 233 21.68 -17.18 18.58
#